data_AF-A0A382EGD3-F1
#
_entry.id   AF-A0A382EGD3-F1
#
_cell.length_a   1.000
_cell.length_b   1.000
_cell.length_c   1.000
_cell.angle_alpha   90.00
_cell.angle_beta   90.00
_cell.angle_gamma   90.00
#
_symmetry.space_group_name_H-M   'P 1'
#
loop_
_entity.id
_entity.type
_entity.pdbx_description
1 polymer ?
#
loop_
_entity_poly.entity_id
_entity_poly.type
_entity_poly.pdbx_seq_one_letter_code
_entity_poly.pdbx_strand_id
1 'polypeptide(L)'
;MNNIIILKKYAITYLSKYNTSKKNLDRILHNKVRRMNLEKKDKFILYSSIASIITDLEINKLIDDKNFAQSKIHSLSLQGKSRFFVKSYLLQKGIEKNMIEKTFENFELKNPNWESESAKIFARKKRLGVKHSNNLEKDLAKMARAGFNYKIIKEILKIH
;
A
#
# COMPACT_ATOMS: atom_id res chain seq x y z
N MET A 1 5.99 -27.95 20.87
CA MET A 1 7.04 -26.94 20.68
C MET A 1 7.31 -26.55 19.21
N ASN A 2 6.95 -27.36 18.21
CA ASN A 2 7.40 -27.13 16.82
C ASN A 2 6.57 -26.09 16.01
N ASN A 3 5.29 -25.87 16.35
CA ASN A 3 4.39 -25.07 15.50
C ASN A 3 4.69 -23.56 15.47
N ILE A 4 5.23 -22.99 16.56
CA ILE A 4 5.64 -21.58 16.61
C ILE A 4 6.83 -21.34 15.68
N ILE A 5 7.81 -22.26 15.70
CA ILE A 5 8.97 -22.23 14.79
C ILE A 5 8.51 -22.34 13.34
N ILE A 6 7.56 -23.24 13.05
CA ILE A 6 6.97 -23.38 11.71
C ILE A 6 6.29 -22.08 11.26
N LEU A 7 5.53 -21.43 12.15
CA LEU A 7 4.85 -20.16 11.85
C LEU A 7 5.85 -19.02 11.62
N LYS A 8 6.91 -18.93 12.42
CA LYS A 8 8.00 -17.96 12.24
C LYS A 8 8.75 -18.19 10.92
N LYS A 9 9.09 -19.44 10.59
CA LYS A 9 9.72 -19.81 9.31
C LYS A 9 8.84 -19.44 8.13
N TYR A 10 7.53 -19.63 8.26
CA TYR A 10 6.56 -19.20 7.26
C TYR A 10 6.56 -17.66 7.10
N ALA A 11 6.59 -16.89 8.19
CA ALA A 11 6.68 -15.45 8.15
C ALA A 11 7.96 -14.96 7.43
N ILE A 12 9.12 -15.53 7.76
CA ILE A 12 10.40 -15.19 7.13
C ILE A 12 10.38 -15.52 5.64
N THR A 13 9.85 -16.69 5.27
CA THR A 13 9.71 -17.10 3.85
C THR A 13 8.75 -16.19 3.09
N TYR A 14 7.72 -15.66 3.75
CA TYR A 14 6.83 -14.69 3.14
C TYR A 14 7.55 -13.35 2.91
N LEU A 15 8.27 -12.85 3.92
CA LEU A 15 9.00 -11.58 3.85
C LEU A 15 10.15 -11.59 2.84
N SER A 16 10.77 -12.75 2.57
CA SER A 16 11.79 -12.86 1.52
C SER A 16 11.25 -12.67 0.10
N LYS A 17 9.94 -12.82 -0.08
CA LYS A 17 9.25 -12.70 -1.39
C LYS A 17 8.44 -11.42 -1.52
N TYR A 18 7.89 -10.92 -0.41
CA TYR A 18 6.90 -9.87 -0.43
C TYR A 18 7.21 -8.80 0.61
N ASN A 19 7.24 -7.54 0.16
CA ASN A 19 7.22 -6.39 1.06
C ASN A 19 5.79 -6.15 1.58
N THR A 20 5.59 -6.14 2.89
CA THR A 20 4.29 -6.02 3.57
C THR A 20 4.38 -5.17 4.82
N SER A 21 3.26 -4.59 5.25
CA SER A 21 3.12 -3.97 6.57
C SER A 21 2.96 -5.01 7.68
N LYS A 22 3.24 -4.59 8.92
CA LYS A 22 3.07 -5.40 10.14
C LYS A 22 1.65 -5.90 10.29
N LYS A 23 0.66 -5.01 10.15
CA LYS A 23 -0.76 -5.37 10.29
C LYS A 23 -1.24 -6.34 9.20
N ASN A 24 -0.67 -6.27 7.99
CA ASN A 24 -1.00 -7.22 6.95
C ASN A 24 -0.31 -8.58 7.17
N LEU A 25 0.93 -8.60 7.67
CA LEU A 25 1.60 -9.84 8.07
C LEU A 25 0.84 -10.55 9.20
N ASP A 26 0.40 -9.81 10.22
CA ASP A 26 -0.49 -10.29 11.28
C ASP A 26 -1.69 -11.05 10.70
N ARG A 27 -2.45 -10.42 9.81
CA ARG A 27 -3.63 -11.04 9.16
C ARG A 27 -3.25 -12.30 8.37
N ILE A 28 -2.08 -12.32 7.74
CA ILE A 28 -1.57 -13.48 7.00
C ILE A 28 -1.27 -14.64 7.96
N LEU A 29 -0.59 -14.38 9.07
CA LEU A 29 -0.26 -15.39 10.08
C LEU A 29 -1.53 -15.94 10.75
N HIS A 30 -2.50 -15.09 11.08
CA HIS A 30 -3.79 -15.54 11.59
C HIS A 30 -4.53 -16.47 10.61
N ASN A 31 -4.55 -16.10 9.33
CA ASN A 31 -5.14 -16.96 8.30
C ASN A 31 -4.37 -18.26 8.10
N LYS A 32 -3.04 -18.23 8.22
CA LYS A 32 -2.20 -19.43 8.16
C LYS A 32 -2.53 -20.39 9.30
N VAL A 33 -2.60 -19.90 10.55
CA VAL A 33 -2.98 -20.71 11.73
C VAL A 33 -4.40 -21.28 11.58
N ARG A 34 -5.34 -20.47 11.09
CA ARG A 34 -6.74 -20.91 10.88
C ARG A 34 -6.82 -22.15 9.99
N ARG A 35 -6.03 -22.20 8.92
CA ARG A 35 -5.97 -23.28 7.93
C ARG A 35 -5.17 -24.51 8.37
N MET A 36 -4.42 -24.44 9.48
CA MET A 36 -3.70 -25.61 9.98
C MET A 36 -4.68 -26.64 10.56
N ASN A 37 -4.39 -27.93 10.35
CA ASN A 37 -5.13 -29.02 10.98
C ASN A 37 -4.54 -29.28 12.37
N LEU A 38 -5.00 -28.52 13.36
CA LEU A 38 -4.53 -28.54 14.75
C LEU A 38 -5.72 -28.46 15.71
N GLU A 39 -5.54 -28.98 16.93
CA GLU A 39 -6.51 -28.81 18.00
C GLU A 39 -6.72 -27.33 18.36
N LYS A 40 -7.89 -27.01 18.93
CA LYS A 40 -8.23 -25.63 19.33
C LYS A 40 -7.21 -25.04 20.30
N LYS A 41 -6.73 -25.83 21.27
CA LYS A 41 -5.71 -25.42 22.25
C LYS A 41 -4.41 -24.99 21.58
N ASP A 42 -3.95 -25.74 20.58
CA ASP A 42 -2.70 -25.45 19.87
C ASP A 42 -2.83 -24.22 18.98
N LYS A 43 -4.00 -24.03 18.34
CA LYS A 43 -4.29 -22.80 17.59
C LYS A 43 -4.28 -21.57 18.50
N PHE A 44 -4.85 -21.68 19.70
CA PHE A 44 -4.87 -20.58 20.67
C PHE A 44 -3.45 -20.15 21.08
N ILE A 45 -2.57 -21.12 21.35
CA ILE A 45 -1.16 -20.85 21.65
C ILE A 45 -0.49 -20.15 20.46
N LEU A 46 -0.74 -20.61 19.23
CA LEU A 46 -0.17 -19.98 18.03
C LEU A 46 -0.67 -18.55 17.84
N TYR A 47 -1.97 -18.29 17.97
CA TYR A 47 -2.52 -16.94 17.87
C TYR A 47 -1.88 -15.99 18.89
N SER A 48 -1.74 -16.44 20.13
CA SER A 48 -1.10 -15.68 21.22
C SER A 48 0.38 -15.37 20.95
N SER A 49 1.06 -16.21 20.15
CA SER A 49 2.47 -16.02 19.76
C SER A 49 2.69 -15.06 18.58
N ILE A 50 1.65 -14.68 17.83
CA ILE A 50 1.82 -13.89 16.60
C ILE A 50 2.42 -12.51 16.90
N ALA A 51 1.97 -11.86 17.98
CA ALA A 51 2.48 -10.54 18.37
C ALA A 51 3.99 -10.57 18.63
N SER A 52 4.47 -11.55 19.41
CA SER A 52 5.91 -11.68 19.71
C SER A 52 6.73 -12.03 18.47
N ILE A 53 6.20 -12.86 17.56
CA ILE A 53 6.85 -13.12 16.27
C ILE A 53 7.01 -11.82 15.47
N ILE A 54 5.97 -10.99 15.38
CA ILE A 54 6.04 -9.72 14.63
C ILE A 54 7.05 -8.77 15.27
N THR A 55 7.04 -8.63 16.60
CA THR A 55 8.00 -7.80 17.33
C THR A 55 9.43 -8.26 17.08
N ASP A 56 9.69 -9.56 17.13
CA ASP A 56 11.02 -10.11 16.82
C ASP A 56 11.44 -9.81 15.38
N LEU A 57 10.55 -9.98 14.40
CA LEU A 57 10.84 -9.64 13.00
C LEU A 57 11.12 -8.14 12.81
N GLU A 58 10.43 -7.27 13.55
CA GLU A 58 10.64 -5.81 13.53
C GLU A 58 11.99 -5.42 14.15
N ILE A 59 12.35 -5.98 15.31
CA ILE A 59 13.65 -5.74 15.96
C ILE A 59 14.80 -6.16 15.04
N ASN A 60 14.63 -7.29 14.34
CA ASN A 60 15.58 -7.79 13.35
C ASN A 60 15.51 -7.05 11.99
N LYS A 61 14.73 -5.97 11.89
CA LYS A 61 14.56 -5.12 10.69
C LYS A 61 14.06 -5.87 9.44
N LEU A 62 13.41 -7.02 9.63
CA LEU A 62 12.80 -7.78 8.53
C LEU A 62 11.46 -7.19 8.09
N ILE A 63 10.84 -6.36 8.93
CA ILE A 63 9.62 -5.63 8.63
C ILE A 63 9.69 -4.21 9.20
N ASP A 64 9.27 -3.23 8.41
CA ASP A 64 9.29 -1.82 8.78
C ASP A 64 8.17 -1.09 8.04
N ASP A 65 7.17 -0.62 8.80
CA ASP A 65 5.99 0.07 8.26
C ASP A 65 6.33 1.43 7.62
N LYS A 66 7.36 2.13 8.12
CA LYS A 66 7.82 3.41 7.57
C LYS A 66 8.47 3.18 6.21
N ASN A 67 9.40 2.24 6.12
CA ASN A 67 10.06 1.89 4.85
C ASN A 67 9.05 1.32 3.85
N PHE A 68 8.09 0.50 4.32
CA PHE A 68 6.99 0.01 3.49
C PHE A 68 6.16 1.17 2.91
N ALA A 69 5.73 2.12 3.75
CA ALA A 69 4.94 3.27 3.30
C ALA A 69 5.70 4.13 2.28
N GLN A 70 6.97 4.46 2.55
CA GLN A 70 7.83 5.22 1.64
C GLN A 70 7.96 4.53 0.27
N SER A 71 8.28 3.24 0.28
CA SER A 71 8.42 2.45 -0.94
C SER A 71 7.13 2.36 -1.75
N LYS A 72 5.98 2.27 -1.07
CA LYS A 72 4.67 2.22 -1.73
C LYS A 72 4.22 3.56 -2.27
N ILE A 73 4.48 4.67 -1.57
CA ILE A 73 4.22 6.01 -2.11
C ILE A 73 5.01 6.23 -3.40
N HIS A 74 6.31 5.94 -3.36
CA HIS A 74 7.18 6.09 -4.52
C HIS A 74 6.78 5.15 -5.69
N SER A 75 6.58 3.86 -5.43
CA SER A 75 6.25 2.93 -6.52
C SER A 75 4.88 3.20 -7.15
N LEU A 76 3.87 3.57 -6.35
CA LEU A 76 2.52 3.81 -6.86
C LEU A 76 2.41 5.17 -7.58
N SER A 77 3.18 6.19 -7.19
CA SER A 77 3.25 7.45 -7.94
C SER A 77 3.77 7.23 -9.36
N LEU A 78 4.86 6.47 -9.52
CA LEU A 78 5.40 6.08 -10.83
C LEU A 78 4.44 5.22 -11.65
N GLN A 79 3.44 4.60 -11.02
CA GLN A 79 2.42 3.83 -11.72
C GLN A 79 1.24 4.68 -12.21
N GLY A 80 1.17 5.96 -11.84
CA GLY A 80 0.06 6.85 -12.16
C GLY A 80 -1.10 6.72 -11.16
N LYS A 81 -0.80 6.57 -9.86
CA LYS A 81 -1.81 6.56 -8.79
C LYS A 81 -1.84 7.91 -8.07
N SER A 82 -3.04 8.37 -7.75
CA SER A 82 -3.29 9.60 -6.98
C SER A 82 -2.90 9.46 -5.51
N ARG A 83 -2.74 10.58 -4.82
CA ARG A 83 -2.55 10.64 -3.35
C ARG A 83 -3.68 9.90 -2.64
N PHE A 84 -4.91 10.14 -3.07
CA PHE A 84 -6.09 9.50 -2.48
C PHE A 84 -6.02 7.97 -2.59
N PHE A 85 -5.70 7.45 -3.77
CA PHE A 85 -5.55 6.01 -3.98
C PHE A 85 -4.46 5.42 -3.08
N VAL A 86 -3.28 6.04 -3.07
CA VAL A 86 -2.11 5.54 -2.31
C VAL A 86 -2.39 5.58 -0.81
N LYS A 87 -2.99 6.66 -0.30
CA LYS A 87 -3.42 6.76 1.10
C LYS A 87 -4.41 5.67 1.47
N SER A 88 -5.45 5.46 0.66
CA SER A 88 -6.44 4.39 0.88
C SER A 88 -5.78 3.01 0.90
N TYR A 89 -4.87 2.75 -0.04
CA TYR A 89 -4.09 1.51 -0.08
C TYR A 89 -3.30 1.28 1.21
N LEU A 90 -2.58 2.29 1.71
CA LEU A 90 -1.80 2.17 2.95
C LEU A 90 -2.67 1.97 4.19
N LEU A 91 -3.83 2.64 4.27
CA LEU A 91 -4.81 2.43 5.34
C LEU A 91 -5.35 0.99 5.33
N GLN A 92 -5.64 0.42 4.14
CA GLN A 92 -6.07 -0.98 4.03
C GLN A 92 -4.97 -1.95 4.48
N LYS A 93 -3.70 -1.59 4.27
CA LYS A 93 -2.53 -2.29 4.81
C LYS A 93 -2.31 -2.03 6.30
N GLY A 94 -3.13 -1.21 6.94
CA GLY A 94 -3.09 -0.97 8.38
C GLY A 94 -1.93 -0.07 8.83
N ILE A 95 -1.39 0.76 7.93
CA ILE A 95 -0.46 1.81 8.30
C ILE A 95 -1.25 2.94 8.96
N GLU A 96 -0.71 3.48 10.06
CA GLU A 96 -1.35 4.56 10.80
C GLU A 96 -1.45 5.84 9.97
N LYS A 97 -2.57 6.57 10.13
CA LYS A 97 -2.85 7.79 9.38
C LYS A 97 -1.75 8.85 9.57
N ASN A 98 -1.28 9.06 10.79
CA ASN A 98 -0.20 9.99 11.13
C ASN A 98 1.11 9.68 10.36
N MET A 99 1.48 8.41 10.22
CA MET A 99 2.67 7.95 9.51
C MET A 99 2.49 8.15 8.02
N ILE A 100 1.29 7.88 7.48
CA ILE A 100 0.98 8.13 6.07
C ILE A 100 1.15 9.62 5.75
N GLU A 101 0.55 10.53 6.54
CA GLU A 101 0.66 11.98 6.29
C GLU A 101 2.11 12.45 6.39
N LYS A 102 2.84 12.10 7.45
CA LYS A 102 4.27 12.44 7.59
C LYS A 102 5.12 11.91 6.43
N THR A 103 4.80 10.72 5.93
CA THR A 103 5.55 10.14 4.81
C THR A 103 5.25 10.88 3.51
N PHE A 104 4.00 11.27 3.28
CA PHE A 104 3.64 12.12 2.14
C PHE A 104 4.29 13.50 2.24
N GLU A 105 4.26 14.17 3.39
CA GLU A 105 4.90 15.47 3.59
C GLU A 105 6.38 15.41 3.19
N ASN A 106 7.12 14.41 3.70
CA ASN A 106 8.51 14.19 3.32
C ASN A 106 8.72 13.88 1.83
N PHE A 107 7.79 13.13 1.24
CA PHE A 107 7.84 12.80 -0.19
C PHE A 107 7.60 14.04 -1.07
N GLU A 108 6.64 14.89 -0.68
CA GLU A 108 6.24 16.11 -1.37
C GLU A 108 7.29 17.22 -1.26
N LEU A 109 7.94 17.35 -0.11
CA LEU A 109 9.08 18.27 0.05
C LEU A 109 10.19 17.98 -0.97
N LYS A 110 10.42 16.69 -1.28
CA LYS A 110 11.43 16.27 -2.26
C LYS A 110 10.90 16.25 -3.69
N ASN A 111 9.57 16.12 -3.87
CA ASN A 111 8.94 15.95 -5.17
C ASN A 111 7.64 16.80 -5.27
N PRO A 112 7.72 18.14 -5.34
CA PRO A 112 6.53 18.99 -5.25
C PRO A 112 5.46 18.72 -6.32
N ASN A 113 5.88 18.30 -7.51
CA ASN A 113 4.99 18.07 -8.67
C ASN A 113 4.59 16.59 -8.87
N TRP A 114 4.87 15.72 -7.90
CA TRP A 114 4.74 14.27 -8.07
C TRP A 114 3.34 13.82 -8.51
N GLU A 115 2.28 14.45 -7.98
CA GLU A 115 0.90 14.03 -8.27
C GLU A 115 0.47 14.45 -9.67
N SER A 116 0.92 15.63 -10.15
CA SER A 116 0.73 16.05 -11.53
C SER A 116 1.45 15.12 -12.51
N GLU A 117 2.69 14.70 -12.21
CA GLU A 117 3.41 13.72 -13.03
C GLU A 117 2.72 12.34 -13.03
N SER A 118 2.24 11.90 -11.86
CA SER A 118 1.43 10.68 -11.75
C SER A 118 0.15 10.77 -12.59
N ALA A 119 -0.53 11.92 -12.60
CA ALA A 119 -1.73 12.14 -13.40
C ALA A 119 -1.44 12.10 -14.92
N LYS A 120 -0.30 12.65 -15.37
CA LYS A 120 0.16 12.54 -16.77
C LYS A 120 0.38 11.07 -17.17
N ILE A 121 1.00 10.28 -16.30
CA ILE A 121 1.20 8.84 -16.52
C ILE A 121 -0.16 8.13 -16.65
N PHE A 122 -1.10 8.43 -15.76
CA PHE A 122 -2.44 7.85 -15.80
C PHE A 122 -3.17 8.20 -17.10
N ALA A 123 -3.23 9.49 -17.46
CA ALA A 123 -3.90 9.98 -18.66
C ALA A 123 -3.30 9.35 -19.93
N ARG A 124 -1.97 9.26 -20.01
CA ARG A 124 -1.27 8.60 -21.13
C ARG A 124 -1.63 7.12 -21.23
N LYS A 125 -1.55 6.36 -20.13
CA LYS A 125 -1.90 4.92 -20.10
C LYS A 125 -3.35 4.66 -20.49
N LYS A 126 -4.25 5.58 -20.17
CA LYS A 126 -5.68 5.48 -20.44
C LYS A 126 -6.12 6.19 -21.72
N ARG A 127 -5.19 6.79 -22.47
CA ARG A 127 -5.45 7.57 -23.70
C ARG A 127 -6.55 8.60 -23.46
N LEU A 128 -6.38 9.46 -22.47
CA LEU A 128 -7.34 10.50 -22.09
C LEU A 128 -6.92 11.87 -22.65
N GLY A 129 -7.90 12.77 -22.75
CA GLY A 129 -7.72 14.16 -23.19
C GLY A 129 -7.96 14.37 -24.68
N VAL A 130 -7.89 15.63 -25.11
CA VAL A 130 -8.33 16.10 -26.44
C VAL A 130 -7.69 15.32 -27.61
N LYS A 131 -6.43 14.90 -27.47
CA LYS A 131 -5.72 14.13 -28.52
C LYS A 131 -6.27 12.71 -28.71
N HIS A 132 -6.99 12.17 -27.73
CA HIS A 132 -7.35 10.76 -27.67
C HIS A 132 -8.85 10.51 -27.49
N SER A 133 -9.61 11.51 -27.04
CA SER A 133 -11.02 11.41 -26.72
C SER A 133 -11.73 12.70 -27.06
N ASN A 134 -12.86 12.58 -27.76
CA ASN A 134 -13.75 13.70 -28.05
C ASN A 134 -14.72 13.99 -26.88
N ASN A 135 -14.66 13.21 -25.80
CA ASN A 135 -15.53 13.36 -24.64
C ASN A 135 -14.72 13.63 -23.36
N LEU A 136 -14.49 14.91 -23.10
CA LEU A 136 -13.74 15.38 -21.93
C LEU A 136 -14.44 15.08 -20.61
N GLU A 137 -15.77 15.08 -20.57
CA GLU A 137 -16.54 14.75 -19.36
C GLU A 137 -16.27 13.31 -18.90
N LYS A 138 -16.26 12.35 -19.84
CA LYS A 138 -15.94 10.95 -19.55
C LYS A 138 -14.51 10.80 -19.03
N ASP A 139 -13.58 11.57 -19.56
CA ASP A 139 -12.18 11.52 -19.15
C ASP A 139 -11.94 12.14 -17.78
N LEU A 140 -12.57 13.29 -17.51
CA LEU A 140 -12.64 13.90 -16.20
C LEU A 140 -13.21 12.90 -15.18
N ALA A 141 -14.34 12.26 -15.48
CA ALA A 141 -14.97 11.28 -14.60
C ALA A 141 -14.08 10.04 -14.36
N LYS A 142 -13.27 9.61 -15.34
CA LYS A 142 -12.29 8.53 -15.16
C LYS A 142 -11.16 8.94 -14.20
N MET A 143 -10.61 10.15 -14.36
CA MET A 143 -9.54 10.64 -13.49
C MET A 143 -10.03 10.93 -12.07
N ALA A 144 -11.22 11.50 -11.92
CA ALA A 144 -11.86 11.75 -10.63
C ALA A 144 -12.09 10.44 -9.86
N ARG A 145 -12.60 9.39 -10.54
CA ARG A 145 -12.74 8.05 -9.94
C ARG A 145 -11.40 7.39 -9.60
N ALA A 146 -10.32 7.77 -10.27
CA ALA A 146 -8.97 7.36 -9.91
C ALA A 146 -8.40 8.15 -8.71
N GLY A 147 -9.12 9.14 -8.20
CA GLY A 147 -8.80 9.91 -7.00
C GLY A 147 -7.93 11.15 -7.24
N PHE A 148 -7.75 11.59 -8.49
CA PHE A 148 -7.06 12.85 -8.78
C PHE A 148 -7.97 14.04 -8.43
N ASN A 149 -7.38 15.10 -7.87
CA ASN A 149 -8.12 16.31 -7.55
C ASN A 149 -8.49 17.09 -8.83
N TYR A 150 -9.55 17.91 -8.74
CA TYR A 150 -10.08 18.65 -9.89
C TYR A 150 -9.05 19.60 -10.52
N LYS A 151 -8.22 20.26 -9.72
CA LYS A 151 -7.18 21.20 -10.20
C LYS A 151 -6.18 20.49 -11.12
N ILE A 152 -5.67 19.33 -10.71
CA ILE A 152 -4.75 18.51 -11.51
C ILE A 152 -5.46 18.00 -12.77
N ILE A 153 -6.70 17.53 -12.66
CA ILE A 153 -7.45 17.05 -13.83
C ILE A 153 -7.61 18.16 -14.87
N LYS A 154 -7.98 19.36 -14.42
CA LYS A 154 -8.16 20.54 -15.27
C LYS A 154 -6.86 20.88 -16.01
N GLU A 155 -5.72 20.88 -15.31
CA GLU A 155 -4.39 21.09 -15.89
C GLU A 155 -4.05 20.03 -16.94
N ILE A 156 -4.21 18.74 -16.60
CA ILE A 156 -3.81 17.64 -17.49
C ILE A 156 -4.69 17.54 -18.74
N LEU A 157 -6.00 17.77 -18.59
CA LEU A 157 -6.95 17.71 -19.70
C LEU A 157 -7.05 19.04 -20.47
N LYS A 158 -6.34 20.09 -20.04
CA LYS A 158 -6.41 21.46 -20.60
C LYS A 158 -7.84 21.98 -20.67
N ILE A 159 -8.61 21.74 -19.61
CA ILE A 159 -9.97 22.27 -19.48
C ILE A 159 -9.84 23.70 -18.96
N HIS A 160 -10.49 24.67 -19.60
CA HIS A 160 -10.47 26.08 -19.20
C HIS A 160 -11.70 26.45 -18.37
#